data_AF-A0A521NCH0-F1
#
_entry.id   AF-A0A521NCH0-F1
#
_cell.length_a   1.000
_cell.length_b   1.000
_cell.length_c   1.000
_cell.angle_alpha   90.00
_cell.angle_beta   90.00
_cell.angle_gamma   90.00
#
_symmetry.space_group_name_H-M   'P 1'
#
loop_
_entity.id
_entity.type
_entity.pdbx_description
1 polymer ?
#
loop_
_entity_poly.entity_id
_entity_poly.type
_entity_poly.pdbx_seq_one_letter_code
_entity_poly.pdbx_strand_id
1 'polypeptide(L)' 'MADPHHASDDYVRGSQEISEQNQTFTAFMGLTKWGSLSLAVLLLFLTLWFQPGGSFFGAAIPAFVLLVAGVFFLKSGKKH' A
#
# COMPACT_ATOMS: atom_id res chain seq x y z
N MET A 1 -21.45 22.43 -35.02
CA MET A 1 -20.43 23.49 -35.26
C MET A 1 -19.48 23.41 -34.07
N ALA A 2 -18.23 23.03 -34.30
CA ALA A 2 -17.24 22.94 -33.23
C ALA A 2 -16.85 24.37 -32.81
N ASP A 3 -16.99 24.67 -31.53
CA ASP A 3 -16.72 25.98 -30.96
C ASP A 3 -15.19 26.16 -30.79
N PRO A 4 -14.55 27.18 -31.38
CA PRO A 4 -13.12 27.40 -31.25
C PRO A 4 -12.81 28.12 -29.93
N HIS A 5 -12.97 27.42 -28.79
CA HIS A 5 -12.72 28.00 -27.47
C HIS A 5 -11.34 27.73 -26.86
N HIS A 6 -10.39 27.10 -27.57
CA HIS A 6 -9.09 26.76 -26.97
C HIS A 6 -7.92 26.96 -27.94
N ALA A 7 -7.54 28.21 -28.16
CA ALA A 7 -6.33 28.56 -28.91
C ALA A 7 -5.44 29.59 -28.17
N SER A 8 -5.49 29.66 -26.84
CA SER A 8 -4.67 30.62 -26.09
C SER A 8 -4.35 30.22 -24.65
N ASP A 9 -3.86 28.99 -24.46
CA ASP A 9 -2.88 28.76 -23.40
C ASP A 9 -1.68 28.11 -24.09
N ASP A 10 -0.62 28.88 -24.29
CA ASP A 10 0.64 28.34 -24.78
C ASP A 10 1.06 27.26 -23.78
N TYR A 11 1.04 25.99 -24.23
CA TYR A 11 1.44 24.88 -23.38
C TYR A 11 2.83 25.13 -22.80
N VAL A 12 2.91 25.30 -21.47
CA VAL A 12 4.18 25.38 -20.76
C VAL A 12 4.51 24.01 -20.20
N ARG A 13 5.58 23.41 -20.69
CA ARG A 13 6.02 22.09 -20.23
C ARG A 13 6.27 22.11 -18.72
N GLY A 14 5.57 21.23 -18.00
CA GLY A 14 5.74 21.05 -16.55
C GLY A 14 4.97 22.03 -15.68
N SER A 15 4.16 22.93 -16.25
CA SER A 15 3.26 23.79 -15.47
C SER A 15 1.92 23.13 -15.13
N GLN A 16 1.69 21.91 -15.61
CA GLN A 16 0.45 21.18 -15.35
C GLN A 16 0.31 20.91 -13.85
N GLU A 17 -0.89 21.16 -13.33
CA GLU A 17 -1.30 20.81 -11.97
C GLU A 17 -1.24 19.28 -11.79
N ILE A 18 -0.63 18.82 -10.68
CA ILE A 18 -0.41 17.38 -10.41
C ILE A 18 -0.96 16.90 -9.06
N SER A 19 -1.83 17.66 -8.40
CA SER A 19 -2.34 17.36 -7.07
C SER A 19 -3.07 16.02 -7.03
N GLU A 20 -3.91 15.73 -8.02
CA GLU A 20 -4.66 14.47 -8.12
C GLU A 20 -3.73 13.26 -8.31
N GLN A 21 -2.69 13.39 -9.14
CA GLN A 21 -1.70 12.33 -9.38
C GLN A 21 -0.89 12.07 -8.11
N ASN A 22 -0.52 13.13 -7.38
CA ASN A 22 0.19 13.01 -6.11
C ASN A 22 -0.67 12.32 -5.03
N GLN A 23 -1.95 12.69 -4.94
CA GLN A 23 -2.91 12.02 -4.03
C GLN A 23 -3.07 10.53 -4.39
N THR A 24 -3.20 10.22 -5.68
CA THR A 24 -3.29 8.84 -6.16
C THR A 24 -2.04 8.04 -5.83
N PHE A 25 -0.86 8.61 -6.04
CA PHE A 25 0.40 7.97 -5.70
C PHE A 25 0.52 7.73 -4.18
N THR A 26 0.13 8.70 -3.37
CA THR A 26 0.11 8.56 -1.91
C THR A 26 -0.81 7.42 -1.45
N ALA A 27 -2.00 7.33 -2.06
CA ALA A 27 -2.94 6.23 -1.80
C ALA A 27 -2.35 4.87 -2.20
N PHE A 28 -1.75 4.77 -3.39
CA PHE A 28 -1.09 3.55 -3.87
C PHE A 28 0.05 3.12 -2.94
N MET A 29 0.88 4.06 -2.48
CA MET A 29 1.98 3.78 -1.55
C MET A 29 1.47 3.32 -0.19
N GLY A 30 0.34 3.87 0.29
CA GLY A 30 -0.33 3.38 1.49
C GLY A 30 -0.81 1.94 1.30
N LEU A 31 -1.54 1.68 0.22
CA LEU A 31 -2.13 0.39 -0.07
C LEU A 31 -1.09 -0.71 -0.26
N THR A 32 0.00 -0.43 -0.96
CA THR A 32 1.10 -1.38 -1.15
C THR A 32 1.81 -1.72 0.17
N LYS A 33 2.17 -0.72 0.98
CA LYS A 33 2.84 -0.95 2.29
C LYS A 33 1.99 -1.76 3.27
N TRP A 34 0.74 -1.34 3.46
CA TRP A 34 -0.17 -1.98 4.42
C TRP A 34 -0.75 -3.29 3.88
N GLY A 35 -0.99 -3.35 2.58
CA GLY A 35 -1.49 -4.53 1.88
C GLY A 35 -0.47 -5.66 1.85
N SER A 36 0.80 -5.37 1.56
CA SER A 36 1.85 -6.40 1.55
C SER A 36 2.07 -7.02 2.94
N LEU A 37 2.04 -6.21 4.01
CA LEU A 37 2.12 -6.71 5.38
C LEU A 37 0.91 -7.62 5.70
N SER A 38 -0.29 -7.16 5.38
CA SER A 38 -1.53 -7.94 5.60
C SER A 38 -1.47 -9.29 4.88
N LEU A 39 -1.00 -9.31 3.62
CA LEU A 39 -0.87 -10.52 2.83
C LEU A 39 0.19 -11.46 3.42
N ALA A 40 1.35 -10.95 3.84
CA ALA A 40 2.40 -11.76 4.45
C ALA A 40 1.94 -12.42 5.76
N VAL A 41 1.25 -11.67 6.63
CA VAL A 41 0.67 -12.19 7.88
C VAL A 41 -0.38 -13.27 7.60
N LEU A 42 -1.27 -13.03 6.64
CA LEU A 42 -2.31 -13.98 6.26
C LEU A 42 -1.71 -15.28 5.71
N LEU A 43 -0.74 -15.18 4.80
CA LEU A 43 -0.07 -16.34 4.23
C LEU A 43 0.64 -17.15 5.31
N LEU A 44 1.43 -16.51 6.17
CA LEU A 44 2.10 -17.19 7.29
C LEU A 44 1.10 -17.94 8.18
N PHE A 45 0.00 -17.27 8.55
CA PHE A 45 -1.05 -17.85 9.39
C PHE A 45 -1.71 -19.06 8.73
N LEU A 46 -2.19 -18.94 7.49
CA LEU A 46 -2.88 -20.02 6.80
C LEU A 46 -1.94 -21.19 6.50
N THR A 47 -0.69 -20.92 6.15
CA THR A 47 0.32 -21.97 5.91
C THR A 47 0.59 -22.78 7.18
N LEU A 48 0.81 -22.13 8.32
CA LEU A 48 1.08 -22.84 9.58
C LEU A 48 -0.15 -23.53 10.16
N TRP A 49 -1.35 -22.99 9.93
CA TRP A 49 -2.57 -23.61 10.41
C TRP A 49 -2.89 -24.87 9.61
N PHE A 50 -2.86 -24.79 8.27
CA PHE A 50 -3.35 -25.90 7.43
C PHE A 50 -2.31 -26.94 7.03
N GLN A 51 -1.03 -26.77 7.39
CA GLN A 51 -0.03 -27.83 7.22
C GLN A 51 -0.32 -29.05 8.11
N PRO A 52 0.08 -30.29 7.74
CA PRO A 52 -0.18 -31.48 8.54
C PRO A 52 0.37 -31.37 9.97
N GLY A 53 -0.50 -31.58 10.97
CA GLY A 53 -0.14 -31.37 12.39
C GLY A 53 -0.10 -29.89 12.81
N GLY A 54 -0.56 -28.97 11.96
CA GLY A 54 -0.74 -27.57 12.28
C GLY A 54 -1.81 -27.35 13.35
N SER A 55 -1.71 -26.20 14.03
CA SER A 55 -2.66 -25.78 15.04
C SER A 55 -2.94 -24.29 14.93
N PHE A 56 -4.15 -23.88 15.30
CA PHE A 56 -4.55 -22.49 15.29
C PHE A 56 -3.60 -21.61 16.11
N PHE A 57 -3.30 -21.98 17.35
CA PHE A 57 -2.41 -21.21 18.21
C PHE A 57 -0.95 -21.24 17.73
N GLY A 58 -0.48 -22.37 17.20
CA GLY A 58 0.85 -22.48 16.59
C GLY A 58 1.03 -21.55 15.38
N ALA A 59 -0.05 -21.23 14.67
CA ALA A 59 -0.04 -20.27 13.58
C ALA A 59 -0.31 -18.82 14.03
N ALA A 60 -1.24 -18.62 14.96
CA ALA A 60 -1.69 -17.30 15.40
C ALA A 60 -0.59 -16.51 16.11
N ILE A 61 0.21 -17.17 16.96
CA ILE A 61 1.29 -16.53 17.72
C ILE A 61 2.35 -15.93 16.78
N PRO A 62 2.99 -16.69 15.87
CA PRO A 62 3.99 -16.12 14.96
C PRO A 62 3.38 -15.11 13.98
N ALA A 63 2.14 -15.31 13.51
CA ALA A 63 1.45 -14.33 12.68
C ALA A 63 1.21 -13.00 13.42
N PHE A 64 0.84 -13.05 14.70
CA PHE A 64 0.68 -11.88 15.54
C PHE A 64 2.01 -11.16 15.79
N VAL A 65 3.09 -11.91 16.06
CA VAL A 65 4.43 -11.34 16.21
C VAL A 65 4.86 -10.62 14.93
N LEU A 66 4.67 -11.23 13.75
CA LEU A 66 4.98 -10.62 12.46
C LEU A 66 4.15 -9.35 12.22
N LEU A 67 2.85 -9.39 12.53
CA LEU A 67 1.96 -8.23 12.40
C LEU A 67 2.46 -7.07 13.26
N VAL A 68 2.69 -7.32 14.55
CA VAL A 68 3.14 -6.28 15.50
C VAL A 68 4.48 -5.71 15.08
N ALA A 69 5.46 -6.56 14.79
CA ALA A 69 6.77 -6.13 14.32
C ALA A 69 6.63 -5.31 13.02
N GLY A 70 5.90 -5.80 12.03
CA GLY A 70 5.68 -5.12 10.76
C GLY A 70 5.03 -3.75 10.91
N VAL A 71 4.03 -3.61 11.80
CA VAL A 71 3.39 -2.32 12.11
C VAL A 71 4.40 -1.32 12.68
N PHE A 72 5.25 -1.75 13.62
CA PHE A 72 6.29 -0.88 14.18
C PHE A 72 7.33 -0.49 13.13
N PHE A 73 7.79 -1.44 12.31
CA PHE A 73 8.72 -1.17 11.21
C PHE A 73 8.14 -0.15 10.22
N LEU A 74 6.91 -0.34 9.74
CA LEU A 74 6.25 0.57 8.81
C LEU A 74 6.05 1.98 9.39
N LYS A 75 5.74 2.09 10.70
CA LYS A 75 5.59 3.37 11.39
C LYS A 75 6.93 4.07 11.70
N SER A 76 8.01 3.30 11.85
CA SER A 76 9.35 3.82 12.16
C SER A 76 10.10 4.39 10.95
N GLY A 77 9.59 4.18 9.74
CA GLY A 77 10.19 4.69 8.51
C GLY A 77 10.33 6.21 8.54
N LYS A 78 11.47 6.71 8.03
CA LYS A 78 11.77 8.15 7.94
C LYS A 78 10.64 8.85 7.18
N LYS A 79 10.00 9.83 7.80
CA LYS A 79 9.06 10.73 7.10
C LYS A 79 9.90 11.57 6.13
N HIS A 80 9.73 11.32 4.83
CA HIS A 80 10.29 12.16 3.77
C HIS A 80 9.41 13.38 3.57
#